data_AF-A0A1V1PHI8-F1
#
_entry.id   AF-A0A1V1PHI8-F1
#
_cell.length_a   1.000
_cell.length_b   1.000
_cell.length_c   1.000
_cell.angle_alpha   90.00
_cell.angle_beta   90.00
_cell.angle_gamma   90.00
#
_symmetry.space_group_name_H-M   'P 1'
#
loop_
_entity.id
_entity.type
_entity.pdbx_description
1 polymer ?
#
loop_
_entity_poly.entity_id
_entity_poly.type
_entity_poly.pdbx_seq_one_letter_code
_entity_poly.pdbx_strand_id
1 'polypeptide(L)'
;MGTLQNIFNNSLDEWVIMENKIKALFADVLQISSDQINDRSTPYTIEAWDSLNHLNLIASFEEEFSIDIDPEEIPLMMVSYLQFKTYILNKLG
;
A
#
# COMPACT_ATOMS: atom_id res chain seq x y z
N MET A 1 19.36 -0.85 -32.05
CA MET A 1 18.13 -1.61 -31.80
C MET A 1 18.13 -2.01 -30.33
N GLY A 2 17.49 -1.22 -29.45
CA GLY A 2 17.28 -1.63 -28.06
C GLY A 2 16.29 -2.79 -28.06
N THR A 3 16.68 -3.92 -27.49
CA THR A 3 15.86 -5.13 -27.43
C THR A 3 14.63 -4.91 -26.56
N LEU A 4 13.49 -5.53 -26.92
CA LEU A 4 12.25 -5.52 -26.12
C LEU A 4 12.48 -5.87 -24.64
N GLN A 5 13.51 -6.66 -24.35
CA GLN A 5 13.98 -6.98 -23.00
C GLN A 5 14.19 -5.74 -22.09
N ASN A 6 14.68 -4.62 -22.64
CA ASN A 6 14.93 -3.40 -21.86
C ASN A 6 13.65 -2.64 -21.48
N ILE A 7 12.56 -2.80 -22.25
CA ILE A 7 11.28 -2.13 -21.97
C ILE A 7 10.54 -2.88 -20.86
N PHE A 8 10.54 -4.23 -20.90
CA PHE A 8 9.91 -5.05 -19.87
C PHE A 8 10.62 -5.00 -18.52
N ASN A 9 11.96 -4.94 -18.50
CA ASN A 9 12.71 -4.89 -17.25
C ASN A 9 12.50 -3.57 -16.50
N ASN A 10 12.51 -2.41 -17.20
CA ASN A 10 12.27 -1.11 -16.56
C ASN A 10 10.87 -1.00 -15.94
N SER A 11 9.84 -1.57 -16.58
CA SER A 11 8.45 -1.53 -16.07
C SER A 11 8.25 -2.37 -14.80
N LEU A 12 8.95 -3.50 -14.66
CA LEU A 12 8.87 -4.33 -13.45
C LEU A 12 9.58 -3.66 -12.27
N ASP A 13 10.69 -2.97 -12.53
CA ASP A 13 11.46 -2.26 -11.49
C ASP A 13 10.62 -1.13 -10.87
N GLU A 14 9.92 -0.34 -11.69
CA GLU A 14 9.04 0.73 -11.21
C GLU A 14 7.90 0.21 -10.32
N TRP A 15 7.27 -0.90 -10.70
CA TRP A 15 6.20 -1.52 -9.91
C TRP A 15 6.70 -2.06 -8.58
N VAL A 16 7.83 -2.77 -8.58
CA VAL A 16 8.46 -3.28 -7.35
C VAL A 16 8.86 -2.13 -6.42
N ILE A 17 9.39 -1.03 -6.96
CA ILE A 17 9.72 0.17 -6.18
C ILE A 17 8.44 0.75 -5.53
N MET A 18 7.34 0.84 -6.27
CA MET A 18 6.08 1.36 -5.74
C MET A 18 5.49 0.47 -4.64
N GLU A 19 5.46 -0.85 -4.84
CA GLU A 19 5.01 -1.78 -3.79
C GLU A 19 5.83 -1.64 -2.51
N ASN A 20 7.15 -1.47 -2.63
CA ASN A 20 8.02 -1.27 -1.47
C ASN A 20 7.73 0.04 -0.74
N LYS A 21 7.42 1.12 -1.46
CA LYS A 21 7.03 2.41 -0.85
C LYS A 21 5.71 2.28 -0.08
N ILE A 22 4.70 1.66 -0.68
CA ILE A 22 3.41 1.37 -0.03
C ILE A 22 3.65 0.56 1.24
N LYS A 23 4.47 -0.50 1.17
CA LYS A 23 4.77 -1.35 2.33
C LYS A 23 5.49 -0.60 3.44
N ALA A 24 6.45 0.25 3.09
CA ALA A 24 7.22 1.04 4.03
C ALA A 24 6.32 2.03 4.77
N LEU A 25 5.52 2.82 4.04
CA LEU A 25 4.59 3.77 4.67
C LEU A 25 3.58 3.07 5.57
N PHE A 26 3.05 1.93 5.14
CA PHE A 26 2.14 1.12 5.95
C PHE A 26 2.80 0.65 7.26
N ALA A 27 4.05 0.17 7.19
CA ALA A 27 4.82 -0.25 8.37
C ALA A 27 5.10 0.93 9.31
N ASP A 28 5.49 2.08 8.74
CA ASP A 28 5.83 3.29 9.48
C ASP A 28 4.62 3.82 10.25
N VAL A 29 3.46 3.94 9.62
CA VAL A 29 2.24 4.40 10.31
C VAL A 29 1.84 3.46 11.44
N LEU A 30 1.96 2.15 11.23
CA LEU A 30 1.62 1.15 12.25
C LEU A 30 2.73 0.91 13.29
N GLN A 31 3.90 1.54 13.13
CA GLN A 31 5.06 1.38 14.02
C GLN A 31 5.49 -0.09 14.18
N ILE A 32 5.51 -0.84 13.08
CA ILE A 32 5.92 -2.25 13.03
C ILE A 32 7.05 -2.45 12.01
N SER A 33 7.72 -3.62 12.05
CA SER A 33 8.66 -3.96 10.99
C SER A 33 7.92 -4.31 9.70
N SER A 34 8.43 -3.84 8.55
CA SER A 34 7.89 -4.20 7.23
C SER A 34 7.95 -5.70 6.93
N ASP A 35 8.84 -6.45 7.60
CA ASP A 35 8.92 -7.92 7.51
C ASP A 35 7.69 -8.61 8.11
N GLN A 36 6.95 -7.94 8.99
CA GLN A 36 5.70 -8.47 9.58
C GLN A 36 4.51 -8.32 8.63
N ILE A 37 4.66 -7.54 7.56
CA ILE A 37 3.61 -7.31 6.57
C ILE A 37 3.78 -8.26 5.40
N ASN A 38 2.70 -8.94 5.03
CA ASN A 38 2.59 -9.70 3.79
C ASN A 38 1.17 -9.56 3.25
N ASP A 39 0.92 -10.07 2.04
CA ASP A 39 -0.39 -9.95 1.38
C ASP A 39 -1.57 -10.52 2.20
N ARG A 40 -1.31 -11.43 3.15
CA ARG A 40 -2.32 -12.00 4.05
C ARG A 40 -2.42 -11.30 5.41
N SER A 41 -1.64 -10.25 5.64
CA SER A 41 -1.77 -9.43 6.86
C SER A 41 -3.15 -8.77 6.88
N THR A 42 -3.79 -8.76 8.05
CA THR A 42 -5.15 -8.26 8.28
C THR A 42 -5.19 -7.49 9.61
N PRO A 43 -6.26 -6.73 9.89
CA PRO A 43 -6.47 -6.11 11.20
C PRO A 43 -6.44 -7.11 12.38
N TYR A 44 -6.72 -8.39 12.12
CA TYR A 44 -6.68 -9.44 13.13
C TYR A 44 -5.27 -10.01 13.37
N THR A 45 -4.38 -9.92 12.38
CA THR A 45 -3.01 -10.44 12.50
C THR A 45 -1.98 -9.36 12.84
N ILE A 46 -2.34 -8.08 12.65
CA ILE A 46 -1.54 -6.93 13.05
C ILE A 46 -2.34 -6.12 14.08
N GLU A 47 -2.01 -6.28 15.36
CA GLU A 47 -2.71 -5.60 16.48
C GLU A 47 -2.73 -4.07 16.34
N ALA A 48 -1.64 -3.49 15.82
CA ALA A 48 -1.56 -2.04 15.59
C ALA A 48 -2.52 -1.53 14.52
N TRP A 49 -3.05 -2.40 13.65
CA TRP A 49 -4.00 -2.02 12.60
C TRP A 49 -5.44 -1.96 13.13
N ASP A 50 -5.67 -1.10 14.12
CA ASP A 50 -6.99 -0.78 14.65
C ASP A 50 -7.71 0.30 13.82
N SER A 51 -8.91 0.70 14.24
CA SER A 51 -9.70 1.71 13.53
C SER A 51 -9.05 3.09 13.49
N LEU A 52 -8.31 3.48 14.53
CA LEU A 52 -7.65 4.79 14.59
C LEU A 52 -6.45 4.82 13.65
N ASN A 53 -5.61 3.79 13.72
CA ASN A 53 -4.46 3.67 12.85
C ASN A 53 -4.85 3.39 11.40
N HIS A 54 -6.01 2.79 11.14
CA HIS A 54 -6.54 2.73 9.78
C HIS A 54 -6.83 4.13 9.21
N LEU A 55 -7.41 5.05 9.99
CA LEU A 55 -7.60 6.44 9.55
C LEU A 55 -6.26 7.17 9.35
N ASN A 56 -5.28 6.91 10.22
CA ASN A 56 -3.92 7.45 10.04
C ASN A 56 -3.27 6.93 8.76
N LEU A 57 -3.50 5.65 8.41
CA LEU A 57 -3.05 5.08 7.15
C LEU A 57 -3.71 5.81 5.97
N ILE A 58 -5.03 5.98 5.97
CA ILE A 58 -5.72 6.72 4.90
C ILE A 58 -5.10 8.11 4.72
N ALA A 59 -5.02 8.91 5.79
CA ALA A 59 -4.50 10.27 5.72
C ALA A 59 -3.04 10.33 5.22
N SER A 60 -2.18 9.42 5.70
CA SER A 60 -0.78 9.38 5.29
C SER A 60 -0.61 9.00 3.81
N PHE A 61 -1.47 8.10 3.31
CA PHE A 61 -1.45 7.70 1.91
C PHE A 61 -2.04 8.77 0.97
N GLU A 62 -3.09 9.47 1.38
CA GLU A 62 -3.61 10.62 0.65
C GLU A 62 -2.54 11.72 0.53
N GLU A 63 -1.82 12.03 1.61
CA GLU A 63 -0.73 13.02 1.61
C GLU A 63 0.47 12.58 0.76
N GLU A 64 1.05 11.41 1.03
CA GLU A 64 2.28 10.95 0.37
C GLU A 64 2.09 10.78 -1.14
N PHE A 65 0.92 10.29 -1.56
CA PHE A 65 0.66 9.99 -2.96
C PHE A 65 -0.19 11.05 -3.67
N SER A 66 -0.65 12.09 -2.97
CA SER A 66 -1.55 13.13 -3.51
C SER A 66 -2.79 12.53 -4.18
N ILE A 67 -3.41 11.56 -3.52
CA ILE A 67 -4.65 10.88 -3.94
C ILE A 67 -5.79 11.23 -2.99
N ASP A 68 -7.03 11.15 -3.47
CA ASP A 68 -8.22 11.24 -2.64
C ASP A 68 -8.90 9.87 -2.54
N ILE A 69 -9.24 9.46 -1.32
CA ILE A 69 -9.96 8.23 -1.00
C ILE A 69 -11.38 8.60 -0.58
N ASP A 70 -12.38 8.00 -1.24
CA ASP A 70 -13.77 8.28 -0.90
C ASP A 70 -14.07 7.81 0.54
N PRO A 71 -14.66 8.65 1.41
CA PRO A 71 -15.08 8.24 2.74
C PRO A 71 -15.95 6.97 2.77
N GLU A 72 -16.74 6.69 1.72
CA GLU A 72 -17.53 5.46 1.60
C GLU A 72 -16.68 4.21 1.33
N GLU A 73 -15.48 4.37 0.75
CA GLU A 73 -14.55 3.29 0.45
C GLU A 73 -13.63 2.96 1.62
N ILE A 74 -13.35 3.91 2.52
CA ILE A 74 -12.46 3.71 3.68
C ILE A 74 -12.81 2.44 4.47
N PRO A 75 -14.07 2.17 4.88
CA PRO A 75 -14.38 0.96 5.63
C PRO A 75 -14.13 -0.34 4.85
N LEU A 76 -14.16 -0.28 3.50
CA LEU A 76 -13.95 -1.44 2.62
C LEU A 76 -12.46 -1.78 2.46
N MET A 77 -11.57 -0.83 2.76
CA MET A 77 -10.12 -1.01 2.68
C MET A 77 -9.53 -1.74 3.90
N MET A 78 -10.29 -1.86 5.00
CA MET A 78 -9.84 -2.44 6.27
C MET A 78 -10.02 -3.97 6.32
N VAL A 79 -9.44 -4.70 5.36
CA VAL A 79 -9.62 -6.17 5.24
C VAL A 79 -8.30 -6.91 5.23
N SER A 80 -7.41 -6.56 4.31
CA SER A 80 -6.08 -7.16 4.19
C SER A 80 -5.12 -6.20 3.53
N TYR A 81 -3.83 -6.37 3.81
CA TYR A 81 -2.78 -5.58 3.19
C TYR A 81 -2.80 -5.70 1.66
N LEU A 82 -3.09 -6.89 1.12
CA LEU A 82 -3.23 -7.06 -0.33
C LEU A 82 -4.33 -6.16 -0.92
N GLN A 83 -5.50 -6.11 -0.29
CA GLN A 83 -6.61 -5.29 -0.78
C GLN A 83 -6.30 -3.79 -0.66
N PHE A 84 -5.72 -3.38 0.47
CA PHE A 84 -5.26 -2.00 0.66
C PHE A 84 -4.23 -1.61 -0.42
N LYS A 85 -3.16 -2.41 -0.57
CA LYS A 85 -2.12 -2.22 -1.59
C LYS A 85 -2.70 -2.14 -3.00
N THR A 86 -3.60 -3.06 -3.35
CA THR A 86 -4.24 -3.11 -4.68
C THR A 86 -5.06 -1.84 -4.94
N TYR A 87 -5.83 -1.39 -3.96
CA TYR A 87 -6.61 -0.16 -4.09
C TYR A 87 -5.70 1.04 -4.35
N ILE A 88 -4.62 1.19 -3.57
CA ILE A 88 -3.67 2.29 -3.74
C ILE A 88 -3.01 2.23 -5.12
N LEU A 89 -2.51 1.07 -5.54
CA LEU A 89 -1.89 0.91 -6.86
C LEU A 89 -2.85 1.29 -8.00
N ASN A 90 -4.14 0.94 -7.89
CA ASN A 90 -5.14 1.31 -8.89
C ASN A 90 -5.43 2.82 -8.95
N LYS A 91 -5.22 3.56 -7.86
CA LYS A 91 -5.35 5.03 -7.83
C LYS A 91 -4.14 5.74 -8.45
N LEU A 92 -2.99 5.07 -8.52
CA LEU A 92 -1.73 5.64 -9.04
C LEU A 92 -1.49 5.36 -10.53
N GLY A 93 -2.24 4.42 -11.11
CA GLY A 93 -2.19 4.09 -12.55
C GLY A 93 -3.29 4.77 -13.34
#